data_AF-A0A959C4N3-F1
#
_entry.id   AF-A0A959C4N3-F1
#
_cell.length_a   1.000
_cell.length_b   1.000
_cell.length_c   1.000
_cell.angle_alpha   90.00
_cell.angle_beta   90.00
_cell.angle_gamma   90.00
#
_symmetry.space_group_name_H-M   'P 1'
#
loop_
_entity.id
_entity.type
_entity.pdbx_description
1 polymer ?
#
loop_
_entity_poly.entity_id
_entity_poly.type
_entity_poly.pdbx_seq_one_letter_code
_entity_poly.pdbx_strand_id
1 'polypeptide(L)'
;MFSKVFLPLALILFASDVMAQGDLPMPRNLQAAFDKGTRSHDGMPGKMYWQNSADYDISVEFDPTTRLITGTETIVYYNNSPDTLREIAFFLYPNLYRKGSRRMMAVRPDDLSDGIHFSRFLVNGEPQQNINRRANGTNMRVRVNPLAPGSSARFEIDYSYVLNKGSHIRTGEVEEGASFVAYFFPRIAVYDDIDGWNNNPYLGTQEFYNDFCNFKLAVKVPADFLVWATGDLLNCDEVLTPGYCERLKMAEQNDALATIVDTVDLKAGNITAKNDKNTFRFEAQHVTDVAFAVSNHYIWKSSSVKVDPASGRRTR
;
A
#
# COMPACT_ATOMS: atom_id res chain seq x y z
N MET A 1 -20.44 -89.61 -30.47
CA MET A 1 -21.42 -88.57 -30.83
C MET A 1 -20.95 -87.28 -30.15
N PHE A 2 -20.69 -86.24 -30.94
CA PHE A 2 -20.61 -84.79 -30.65
C PHE A 2 -21.16 -84.34 -29.27
N SER A 3 -20.70 -83.30 -28.55
CA SER A 3 -19.88 -82.11 -28.81
C SER A 3 -19.80 -81.27 -27.51
N LYS A 4 -18.96 -80.22 -27.52
CA LYS A 4 -18.93 -78.99 -26.69
C LYS A 4 -17.99 -79.08 -25.48
N VAL A 5 -16.74 -78.59 -25.59
CA VAL A 5 -16.30 -77.18 -25.55
C VAL A 5 -16.75 -76.49 -24.27
N PHE A 6 -15.82 -76.19 -23.36
CA PHE A 6 -15.62 -74.84 -22.81
C PHE A 6 -14.26 -74.75 -22.10
N LEU A 7 -13.41 -73.88 -22.65
CA LEU A 7 -12.10 -73.45 -22.17
C LEU A 7 -12.33 -72.48 -21.00
N PRO A 8 -11.68 -72.58 -19.83
CA PRO A 8 -11.63 -71.46 -18.92
C PRO A 8 -10.51 -70.54 -19.42
N LEU A 9 -10.95 -69.44 -20.05
CA LEU A 9 -10.13 -68.30 -20.43
C LEU A 9 -9.45 -67.76 -19.15
N ALA A 10 -8.14 -67.91 -19.05
CA ALA A 10 -7.34 -67.25 -18.02
C ALA A 10 -7.44 -65.74 -18.27
N LEU A 11 -8.25 -65.05 -17.45
CA LEU A 11 -8.32 -63.61 -17.41
C LEU A 11 -7.04 -63.10 -16.72
N ILE A 12 -5.94 -63.01 -17.47
CA ILE A 12 -4.79 -62.22 -17.07
C ILE A 12 -5.22 -60.76 -17.22
N LEU A 13 -5.74 -60.20 -16.13
CA LEU A 13 -5.89 -58.76 -15.95
C LEU A 13 -4.47 -58.17 -16.03
N PHE A 14 -4.11 -57.66 -17.21
CA PHE A 14 -3.05 -56.69 -17.34
C PHE A 14 -3.48 -55.43 -16.57
N ALA A 15 -3.10 -55.36 -15.30
CA ALA A 15 -3.01 -54.11 -14.58
C ALA A 15 -1.79 -53.37 -15.16
N SER A 16 -1.97 -52.76 -16.32
CA SER A 16 -1.10 -51.67 -16.72
C SER A 16 -1.41 -50.52 -15.77
N ASP A 17 -0.59 -50.36 -14.73
CA ASP A 17 -0.54 -49.11 -13.98
C ASP A 17 -0.19 -48.01 -14.98
N VAL A 18 -1.23 -47.33 -15.46
CA VAL A 18 -1.09 -46.10 -16.21
C VAL A 18 -0.62 -45.07 -15.19
N MET A 19 0.68 -45.01 -14.94
CA MET A 19 1.33 -43.88 -14.28
C MET A 19 1.27 -42.69 -15.25
N ALA A 20 0.07 -42.14 -15.46
CA ALA A 20 -0.17 -40.93 -16.26
C ALA A 20 -0.26 -39.69 -15.38
N GLN A 21 0.46 -39.66 -14.27
CA GLN A 21 0.83 -38.40 -13.63
C GLN A 21 2.28 -38.11 -14.02
N GLY A 22 2.47 -37.61 -15.24
CA GLY A 22 3.73 -36.97 -15.58
C GLY A 22 3.94 -35.79 -14.64
N ASP A 23 5.15 -35.59 -14.15
CA ASP A 23 5.49 -34.40 -13.37
C ASP A 23 5.03 -33.16 -14.13
N LEU A 24 4.17 -32.36 -13.50
CA LEU A 24 3.74 -31.11 -14.10
C LEU A 24 4.98 -30.23 -14.28
N PRO A 25 5.18 -29.62 -15.47
CA PRO A 25 6.35 -28.80 -15.72
C PRO A 25 6.38 -27.64 -14.72
N MET A 26 7.47 -27.55 -13.96
CA MET A 26 7.63 -26.49 -12.96
C MET A 26 8.15 -25.20 -13.63
N PRO A 27 7.54 -24.05 -13.36
CA PRO A 27 8.08 -22.76 -13.78
C PRO A 27 9.51 -22.56 -13.26
N ARG A 28 10.41 -22.05 -14.11
CA ARG A 28 11.84 -21.91 -13.79
C ARG A 28 12.11 -20.99 -12.60
N ASN A 29 11.32 -19.94 -12.44
CA ASN A 29 11.40 -19.02 -11.30
C ASN A 29 11.04 -19.72 -9.98
N LEU A 30 9.98 -20.54 -9.97
CA LEU A 30 9.62 -21.33 -8.80
C LEU A 30 10.65 -22.42 -8.48
N GLN A 31 11.16 -23.13 -9.50
CA GLN A 31 12.23 -24.10 -9.31
C GLN A 31 13.46 -23.46 -8.67
N ALA A 32 13.86 -22.28 -9.13
CA ALA A 32 15.00 -21.55 -8.55
C ALA A 32 14.76 -21.16 -7.08
N ALA A 33 13.54 -20.80 -6.69
CA ALA A 33 13.20 -20.51 -5.29
C ALA A 33 13.29 -21.76 -4.40
N PHE A 34 12.88 -22.94 -4.91
CA PHE A 34 13.05 -24.21 -4.23
C PHE A 34 14.52 -24.63 -4.11
N ASP A 35 15.29 -24.51 -5.20
CA ASP A 35 16.72 -24.84 -5.23
C ASP A 35 17.53 -23.96 -4.25
N LYS A 36 17.14 -22.68 -4.13
CA LYS A 36 17.71 -21.74 -3.15
C LYS A 36 17.19 -21.93 -1.73
N GLY A 37 16.18 -22.77 -1.53
CA GLY A 37 15.54 -22.99 -0.23
C GLY A 37 14.81 -21.78 0.33
N THR A 38 14.40 -20.82 -0.52
CA THR A 38 13.61 -19.65 -0.10
C THR A 38 12.12 -19.98 -0.01
N ARG A 39 11.67 -21.04 -0.69
CA ARG A 39 10.31 -21.59 -0.59
C ARG A 39 10.36 -23.11 -0.40
N SER A 40 9.34 -23.68 0.22
CA SER A 40 9.09 -25.13 0.24
C SER A 40 7.99 -25.53 -0.74
N HIS A 41 7.96 -26.80 -1.14
CA HIS A 41 6.96 -27.34 -2.08
C HIS A 41 5.52 -27.29 -1.57
N ASP A 42 5.31 -27.10 -0.27
CA ASP A 42 4.00 -26.88 0.36
C ASP A 42 3.56 -25.41 0.40
N GLY A 43 4.36 -24.50 -0.19
CA GLY A 43 4.06 -23.08 -0.31
C GLY A 43 4.48 -22.24 0.90
N MET A 44 5.06 -22.83 1.94
CA MET A 44 5.59 -22.07 3.07
C MET A 44 6.92 -21.36 2.73
N PRO A 45 7.25 -20.27 3.45
CA PRO A 45 8.60 -19.74 3.49
C PRO A 45 9.63 -20.82 3.82
N GLY A 46 10.67 -20.93 2.99
CA GLY A 46 11.80 -21.82 3.24
C GLY A 46 12.78 -21.25 4.26
N LYS A 47 13.78 -22.03 4.66
CA LYS A 47 14.79 -21.62 5.67
C LYS A 47 15.61 -20.40 5.24
N MET A 48 15.75 -20.17 3.94
CA MET A 48 16.47 -19.04 3.37
C MET A 48 15.54 -17.91 2.91
N TYR A 49 14.26 -17.95 3.28
CA TYR A 49 13.30 -16.91 2.92
C TYR A 49 13.71 -15.55 3.49
N TRP A 50 13.43 -14.50 2.72
CA TRP A 50 13.73 -13.12 3.06
C TRP A 50 12.62 -12.21 2.55
N GLN A 51 12.48 -11.05 3.19
CA GLN A 51 11.60 -9.96 2.74
C GLN A 51 12.34 -8.65 2.94
N ASN A 52 12.27 -7.77 1.95
CA ASN A 52 12.74 -6.41 2.13
C ASN A 52 11.74 -5.62 2.98
N SER A 53 12.18 -4.47 3.48
CA SER A 53 11.34 -3.57 4.25
C SER A 53 11.75 -2.13 4.01
N ALA A 54 10.91 -1.20 4.45
CA ALA A 54 11.24 0.21 4.44
C ALA A 54 10.59 0.96 5.60
N ASP A 55 11.25 2.03 6.01
CA ASP A 55 10.71 3.04 6.90
C ASP A 55 10.35 4.28 6.07
N TYR A 56 9.10 4.70 6.19
CA TYR A 56 8.54 5.86 5.50
C TYR A 56 8.24 6.97 6.50
N ASP A 57 8.73 8.17 6.22
CA ASP A 57 8.32 9.42 6.88
C ASP A 57 7.70 10.34 5.84
N ILE A 58 6.38 10.47 5.90
CA ILE A 58 5.55 11.11 4.88
C ILE A 58 4.83 12.29 5.51
N SER A 59 5.02 13.49 4.95
CA SER A 59 4.23 14.67 5.28
C SER A 59 3.48 15.13 4.04
N VAL A 60 2.16 15.19 4.12
CA VAL A 60 1.27 15.61 3.03
C VAL A 60 0.43 16.79 3.46
N GLU A 61 0.34 17.79 2.58
CA GLU A 61 -0.63 18.85 2.63
C GLU A 61 -1.69 18.61 1.56
N PHE A 62 -2.96 18.60 1.96
CA PHE A 62 -4.10 18.49 1.05
C PHE A 62 -4.91 19.78 1.06
N ASP A 63 -5.07 20.38 -0.13
CA ASP A 63 -5.97 21.50 -0.36
C ASP A 63 -7.29 20.97 -0.97
N PRO A 64 -8.39 20.91 -0.21
CA PRO A 64 -9.67 20.39 -0.70
C PRO A 64 -10.31 21.29 -1.77
N THR A 65 -9.93 22.58 -1.86
CA THR A 65 -10.48 23.51 -2.85
C THR A 65 -9.92 23.20 -4.24
N THR A 66 -8.61 22.99 -4.32
CA THR A 66 -7.91 22.72 -5.58
C THR A 66 -7.68 21.23 -5.84
N ARG A 67 -7.95 20.37 -4.84
CA ARG A 67 -7.59 18.95 -4.79
C ARG A 67 -6.08 18.70 -4.88
N LEU A 68 -5.26 19.71 -4.67
CA LEU A 68 -3.81 19.57 -4.76
C LEU A 68 -3.29 18.79 -3.56
N ILE A 69 -2.55 17.72 -3.84
CA ILE A 69 -1.70 17.03 -2.89
C ILE A 69 -0.27 17.53 -3.09
N THR A 70 0.36 17.98 -2.01
CA THR A 70 1.79 18.27 -1.96
C THR A 70 2.41 17.43 -0.86
N GLY A 71 3.40 16.61 -1.19
CA GLY A 71 4.03 15.68 -0.28
C GLY A 71 5.54 15.85 -0.21
N THR A 72 6.07 15.61 0.97
CA THR A 72 7.50 15.36 1.21
C THR A 72 7.64 14.00 1.86
N GLU A 73 8.55 13.19 1.37
CA GLU A 73 8.73 11.81 1.80
C GLU A 73 10.21 11.49 1.97
N THR A 74 10.56 10.89 3.10
CA THR A 74 11.82 10.18 3.29
C THR A 74 11.55 8.68 3.35
N ILE A 75 12.28 7.91 2.55
CA ILE A 75 12.21 6.44 2.58
C ILE A 75 13.59 5.90 2.94
N VAL A 76 13.69 5.06 3.96
CA VAL A 76 14.87 4.22 4.20
C VAL A 76 14.51 2.81 3.80
N TYR A 77 15.08 2.34 2.69
CA TYR A 77 14.86 0.99 2.16
C TYR A 77 15.96 0.05 2.63
N TYR A 78 15.58 -1.12 3.14
CA TYR A 78 16.48 -2.15 3.65
C TYR A 78 16.54 -3.34 2.68
N ASN A 79 17.73 -3.62 2.15
CA ASN A 79 17.96 -4.77 1.29
C ASN A 79 18.30 -6.01 2.13
N ASN A 80 17.29 -6.78 2.48
CA ASN A 80 17.43 -8.07 3.16
C ASN A 80 17.61 -9.24 2.18
N SER A 81 17.54 -8.98 0.87
CA SER A 81 17.80 -10.01 -0.14
C SER A 81 19.28 -10.41 -0.19
N PRO A 82 19.62 -11.61 -0.70
CA PRO A 82 21.00 -12.01 -0.93
C PRO A 82 21.65 -11.30 -2.13
N ASP A 83 20.90 -10.48 -2.86
CA ASP A 83 21.33 -9.86 -4.11
C ASP A 83 21.87 -8.44 -3.87
N THR A 84 22.82 -8.03 -4.72
CA THR A 84 23.26 -6.63 -4.78
C THR A 84 22.40 -5.85 -5.75
N LEU A 85 21.59 -4.92 -5.26
CA LEU A 85 20.64 -4.16 -6.07
C LEU A 85 21.31 -2.93 -6.68
N ARG A 86 21.06 -2.68 -7.98
CA ARG A 86 21.63 -1.52 -8.71
C ARG A 86 20.57 -0.52 -9.15
N GLU A 87 19.32 -0.86 -8.91
CA GLU A 87 18.16 -0.02 -9.15
C GLU A 87 17.06 -0.39 -8.16
N ILE A 88 16.24 0.60 -7.79
CA ILE A 88 15.03 0.42 -7.00
C ILE A 88 13.84 0.74 -7.91
N ALA A 89 12.83 -0.13 -7.91
CA ALA A 89 11.60 0.07 -8.64
C ALA A 89 10.55 0.76 -7.76
N PHE A 90 9.79 1.67 -8.36
CA PHE A 90 8.73 2.43 -7.70
C PHE A 90 7.40 2.27 -8.44
N PHE A 91 6.32 2.22 -7.67
CA PHE A 91 4.96 2.48 -8.11
C PHE A 91 4.58 3.95 -7.88
N LEU A 92 4.06 4.55 -8.94
CA LEU A 92 3.56 5.90 -9.03
C LEU A 92 2.06 5.85 -9.34
N TYR A 93 1.27 5.37 -8.40
CA TYR A 93 -0.16 5.15 -8.59
C TYR A 93 -0.96 6.39 -9.04
N PRO A 94 -0.62 7.65 -8.65
CA PRO A 94 -1.30 8.82 -9.20
C PRO A 94 -1.21 8.93 -10.73
N ASN A 95 -0.20 8.31 -11.35
CA ASN A 95 -0.09 8.25 -12.81
C ASN A 95 -1.15 7.38 -13.48
N LEU A 96 -1.98 6.63 -12.73
CA LEU A 96 -3.20 6.05 -13.30
C LEU A 96 -4.06 7.14 -13.95
N TYR A 97 -4.09 8.35 -13.39
CA TYR A 97 -4.86 9.48 -13.91
C TYR A 97 -4.09 10.36 -14.91
N ARG A 98 -2.80 10.07 -15.17
CA ARG A 98 -1.99 10.82 -16.15
C ARG A 98 -2.49 10.63 -17.58
N LYS A 99 -2.59 11.71 -18.37
CA LYS A 99 -2.94 11.64 -19.81
C LYS A 99 -2.06 10.62 -20.55
N GLY A 100 -2.69 9.77 -21.36
CA GLY A 100 -2.01 8.73 -22.13
C GLY A 100 -1.63 7.45 -21.36
N SER A 101 -1.86 7.37 -20.04
CA SER A 101 -1.62 6.14 -19.28
C SER A 101 -2.51 4.99 -19.74
N ARG A 102 -1.95 3.77 -19.73
CA ARG A 102 -2.67 2.51 -19.93
C ARG A 102 -3.57 2.25 -18.74
N ARG A 103 -4.79 1.77 -18.99
CA ARG A 103 -5.82 1.51 -17.96
C ARG A 103 -6.68 0.33 -18.37
N MET A 104 -7.24 -0.38 -17.40
CA MET A 104 -8.25 -1.41 -17.61
C MET A 104 -9.68 -0.87 -17.46
N MET A 105 -9.83 0.46 -17.32
CA MET A 105 -11.10 1.12 -17.12
C MET A 105 -11.10 2.55 -17.65
N ALA A 106 -12.29 3.09 -17.86
CA ALA A 106 -12.49 4.46 -18.28
C ALA A 106 -12.20 5.43 -17.13
N VAL A 107 -11.56 6.55 -17.46
CA VAL A 107 -11.35 7.71 -16.57
C VAL A 107 -11.99 8.91 -17.26
N ARG A 108 -12.77 9.69 -16.51
CA ARG A 108 -13.42 10.88 -17.03
C ARG A 108 -12.37 11.90 -17.49
N PRO A 109 -12.61 12.63 -18.59
CA PRO A 109 -11.69 13.65 -19.08
C PRO A 109 -11.26 14.66 -18.00
N ASP A 110 -12.17 15.05 -17.12
CA ASP A 110 -11.93 16.03 -16.04
C ASP A 110 -11.01 15.50 -14.93
N ASP A 111 -10.82 14.18 -14.83
CA ASP A 111 -9.88 13.56 -13.88
C ASP A 111 -8.51 13.31 -14.51
N LEU A 112 -8.33 13.58 -15.81
CA LEU A 112 -7.04 13.41 -16.45
C LEU A 112 -6.07 14.52 -16.02
N SER A 113 -4.96 14.12 -15.42
CA SER A 113 -3.90 15.02 -14.96
C SER A 113 -2.61 14.84 -15.76
N ASP A 114 -1.57 15.59 -15.41
CA ASP A 114 -0.22 15.39 -15.95
C ASP A 114 0.57 14.32 -15.17
N GLY A 115 -0.07 13.69 -14.17
CA GLY A 115 0.52 12.69 -13.28
C GLY A 115 1.20 13.31 -12.06
N ILE A 116 1.94 12.47 -11.33
CA ILE A 116 2.81 12.93 -10.24
C ILE A 116 3.98 13.73 -10.80
N HIS A 117 4.27 14.85 -10.16
CA HIS A 117 5.41 15.70 -10.45
C HIS A 117 6.38 15.69 -9.27
N PHE A 118 7.67 15.50 -9.54
CA PHE A 118 8.75 15.59 -8.56
C PHE A 118 9.47 16.93 -8.68
N SER A 119 9.45 17.73 -7.62
CA SER A 119 10.27 18.94 -7.52
C SER A 119 11.67 18.63 -6.96
N ARG A 120 11.80 17.56 -6.17
CA ARG A 120 13.06 17.05 -5.63
C ARG A 120 13.01 15.52 -5.55
N PHE A 121 14.14 14.90 -5.89
CA PHE A 121 14.34 13.46 -5.74
C PHE A 121 15.82 13.19 -5.49
N LEU A 122 16.19 12.85 -4.27
CA LEU A 122 17.57 12.52 -3.89
C LEU A 122 17.70 11.03 -3.58
N VAL A 123 18.86 10.46 -3.90
CA VAL A 123 19.27 9.12 -3.50
C VAL A 123 20.56 9.26 -2.71
N ASN A 124 20.54 8.90 -1.42
CA ASN A 124 21.67 9.08 -0.50
C ASN A 124 22.24 10.51 -0.54
N GLY A 125 21.38 11.52 -0.66
CA GLY A 125 21.75 12.94 -0.77
C GLY A 125 22.06 13.42 -2.19
N GLU A 126 22.20 12.53 -3.17
CA GLU A 126 22.56 12.88 -4.55
C GLU A 126 21.31 13.13 -5.43
N PRO A 127 21.17 14.32 -6.05
CA PRO A 127 20.03 14.64 -6.91
C PRO A 127 19.93 13.76 -8.15
N GLN A 128 18.71 13.30 -8.44
CA GLN A 128 18.42 12.51 -9.63
C GLN A 128 17.99 13.39 -10.81
N GLN A 129 18.80 13.39 -11.87
CA GLN A 129 18.48 14.13 -13.09
C GLN A 129 17.37 13.48 -13.91
N ASN A 130 16.53 14.32 -14.51
CA ASN A 130 15.43 13.94 -15.41
C ASN A 130 14.43 12.95 -14.79
N ILE A 131 14.26 12.95 -13.46
CA ILE A 131 13.44 11.96 -12.74
C ILE A 131 11.99 11.92 -13.27
N ASN A 132 11.39 13.08 -13.54
CA ASN A 132 10.03 13.19 -14.10
C ASN A 132 9.85 12.54 -15.49
N ARG A 133 10.94 12.29 -16.22
CA ARG A 133 10.91 11.62 -17.52
C ARG A 133 11.07 10.11 -17.44
N ARG A 134 11.36 9.56 -16.25
CA ARG A 134 11.64 8.12 -16.06
C ARG A 134 10.38 7.29 -15.82
N ALA A 135 9.25 7.92 -15.50
CA ALA A 135 8.00 7.23 -15.29
C ALA A 135 7.47 6.62 -16.60
N ASN A 136 7.24 5.31 -16.60
CA ASN A 136 6.53 4.56 -17.62
C ASN A 136 5.16 4.14 -17.06
N GLY A 137 4.14 4.95 -17.32
CA GLY A 137 2.83 4.80 -16.68
C GLY A 137 2.96 4.92 -15.16
N THR A 138 2.51 3.88 -14.43
CA THR A 138 2.59 3.79 -12.98
C THR A 138 3.91 3.25 -12.45
N ASN A 139 4.90 2.97 -13.29
CA ASN A 139 6.16 2.36 -12.85
C ASN A 139 7.32 3.31 -13.11
N MET A 140 8.32 3.27 -12.25
CA MET A 140 9.55 4.03 -12.41
C MET A 140 10.73 3.23 -11.87
N ARG A 141 11.88 3.31 -12.54
CA ARG A 141 13.13 2.72 -12.05
C ARG A 141 14.15 3.81 -11.75
N VAL A 142 14.75 3.73 -10.57
CA VAL A 142 15.76 4.66 -10.08
C VAL A 142 17.06 3.90 -9.90
N ARG A 143 18.10 4.32 -10.60
CA ARG A 143 19.43 3.72 -10.42
C ARG A 143 20.00 4.15 -9.08
N VAL A 144 20.66 3.22 -8.40
CA VAL A 144 21.32 3.47 -7.12
C VAL A 144 22.77 2.96 -7.20
N ASN A 145 23.63 3.49 -6.34
CA ASN A 145 24.92 2.84 -6.10
C ASN A 145 24.66 1.40 -5.63
N PRO A 146 25.54 0.43 -5.98
CA PRO A 146 25.31 -0.98 -5.64
C PRO A 146 24.97 -1.15 -4.16
N LEU A 147 23.75 -1.58 -3.90
CA LEU A 147 23.19 -1.76 -2.58
C LEU A 147 23.40 -3.23 -2.18
N ALA A 148 24.44 -3.49 -1.41
CA ALA A 148 24.80 -4.84 -0.97
C ALA A 148 23.73 -5.46 -0.05
N PRO A 149 23.70 -6.80 0.10
CA PRO A 149 22.89 -7.47 1.12
C PRO A 149 23.11 -6.88 2.52
N GLY A 150 22.04 -6.71 3.29
CA GLY A 150 22.03 -6.13 4.62
C GLY A 150 22.28 -4.61 4.67
N SER A 151 22.42 -3.94 3.53
CA SER A 151 22.61 -2.48 3.46
C SER A 151 21.28 -1.75 3.21
N SER A 152 21.29 -0.42 3.39
CA SER A 152 20.12 0.44 3.14
C SER A 152 20.39 1.56 2.13
N ALA A 153 19.34 2.01 1.45
CA ALA A 153 19.35 3.22 0.63
C ALA A 153 18.33 4.22 1.18
N ARG A 154 18.67 5.50 1.14
CA ARG A 154 17.79 6.59 1.56
C ARG A 154 17.31 7.41 0.37
N PHE A 155 16.00 7.65 0.31
CA PHE A 155 15.34 8.48 -0.68
C PHE A 155 14.73 9.70 0.00
N GLU A 156 14.84 10.85 -0.63
CA GLU A 156 14.13 12.08 -0.23
C GLU A 156 13.40 12.64 -1.43
N ILE A 157 12.09 12.77 -1.32
CA ILE A 157 11.22 13.02 -2.46
C ILE A 157 10.23 14.15 -2.09
N ASP A 158 10.22 15.21 -2.89
CA ASP A 158 9.17 16.22 -2.85
C ASP A 158 8.32 16.05 -4.11
N TYR A 159 7.01 15.91 -3.93
CA TYR A 159 6.09 15.60 -5.02
C TYR A 159 4.77 16.34 -4.92
N SER A 160 4.07 16.46 -6.04
CA SER A 160 2.70 16.95 -6.08
C SER A 160 1.87 16.33 -7.20
N TYR A 161 0.55 16.31 -7.02
CA TYR A 161 -0.42 15.96 -8.05
C TYR A 161 -1.82 16.44 -7.66
N VAL A 162 -2.73 16.48 -8.63
CA VAL A 162 -4.14 16.81 -8.40
C VAL A 162 -4.94 15.53 -8.20
N LEU A 163 -5.65 15.43 -7.08
CA LEU A 163 -6.52 14.31 -6.77
C LEU A 163 -7.74 14.28 -7.72
N ASN A 164 -8.12 13.07 -8.13
CA ASN A 164 -9.31 12.82 -8.95
C ASN A 164 -10.61 13.07 -8.17
N LYS A 165 -11.70 13.37 -8.88
CA LYS A 165 -13.02 13.67 -8.31
C LYS A 165 -14.14 12.84 -8.94
N GLY A 166 -14.09 12.55 -10.23
CA GLY A 166 -15.21 11.94 -10.95
C GLY A 166 -15.09 10.43 -11.18
N SER A 167 -13.90 9.87 -11.03
CA SER A 167 -13.55 8.49 -11.40
C SER A 167 -12.86 7.84 -10.21
N HIS A 168 -13.62 7.15 -9.36
CA HIS A 168 -13.10 6.60 -8.10
C HIS A 168 -12.57 5.19 -8.25
N ILE A 169 -11.24 5.07 -8.25
CA ILE A 169 -10.55 3.79 -8.15
C ILE A 169 -9.79 3.75 -6.83
N ARG A 170 -10.54 3.49 -5.74
CA ARG A 170 -10.05 3.46 -4.36
C ARG A 170 -9.43 4.77 -3.83
N THR A 171 -9.55 5.87 -4.56
CA THR A 171 -9.04 7.20 -4.16
C THR A 171 -9.86 8.28 -4.87
N GLY A 172 -9.96 9.48 -4.29
CA GLY A 172 -10.60 10.65 -4.88
C GLY A 172 -11.46 11.48 -3.91
N GLU A 173 -11.88 12.66 -4.39
CA GLU A 173 -12.90 13.49 -3.72
C GLU A 173 -14.27 12.81 -3.81
N VAL A 174 -14.81 12.37 -2.68
CA VAL A 174 -16.08 11.65 -2.63
C VAL A 174 -17.25 12.61 -2.86
N GLU A 175 -17.19 13.76 -2.19
CA GLU A 175 -18.08 14.90 -2.38
C GLU A 175 -17.40 16.18 -1.90
N GLU A 176 -18.03 17.34 -2.12
CA GLU A 176 -17.45 18.61 -1.70
C GLU A 176 -17.20 18.61 -0.18
N GLY A 177 -15.94 18.83 0.22
CA GLY A 177 -15.55 18.79 1.62
C GLY A 177 -15.33 17.38 2.20
N ALA A 178 -15.32 16.33 1.38
CA ALA A 178 -14.97 14.96 1.81
C ALA A 178 -14.12 14.21 0.77
N SER A 179 -13.03 13.56 1.18
CA SER A 179 -12.15 12.82 0.27
C SER A 179 -11.57 11.58 0.92
N PHE A 180 -11.36 10.52 0.12
CA PHE A 180 -10.58 9.36 0.50
C PHE A 180 -9.32 9.30 -0.36
N VAL A 181 -8.15 9.28 0.27
CA VAL A 181 -6.85 9.43 -0.36
C VAL A 181 -6.02 8.19 -0.07
N ALA A 182 -6.05 7.26 -1.02
CA ALA A 182 -5.15 6.11 -1.07
C ALA A 182 -4.13 6.28 -2.19
N TYR A 183 -3.05 5.50 -2.13
CA TYR A 183 -2.04 5.41 -3.19
C TYR A 183 -1.41 6.77 -3.55
N PHE A 184 -1.19 7.62 -2.55
CA PHE A 184 -0.91 9.04 -2.74
C PHE A 184 0.58 9.39 -2.76
N PHE A 185 1.46 8.41 -2.60
CA PHE A 185 2.90 8.63 -2.53
C PHE A 185 3.68 7.67 -3.44
N PRO A 186 4.90 8.05 -3.85
CA PRO A 186 5.85 7.16 -4.52
C PRO A 186 6.19 5.95 -3.65
N ARG A 187 5.74 4.77 -4.04
CA ARG A 187 5.93 3.55 -3.27
C ARG A 187 7.05 2.70 -3.85
N ILE A 188 7.94 2.14 -3.04
CA ILE A 188 8.89 1.13 -3.54
C ILE A 188 8.12 -0.16 -3.85
N ALA A 189 8.34 -0.72 -5.04
CA ALA A 189 7.75 -1.99 -5.47
C ALA A 189 8.43 -3.15 -4.76
N VAL A 190 7.74 -4.28 -4.58
CA VAL A 190 8.35 -5.48 -3.98
C VAL A 190 9.51 -5.99 -4.83
N TYR A 191 10.61 -6.36 -4.19
CA TYR A 191 11.66 -7.20 -4.76
C TYR A 191 11.58 -8.55 -4.06
N ASP A 192 11.31 -9.64 -4.78
CA ASP A 192 11.09 -10.96 -4.20
C ASP A 192 12.04 -12.05 -4.75
N ASP A 193 11.90 -13.25 -4.19
CA ASP A 193 12.71 -14.42 -4.47
C ASP A 193 12.30 -15.20 -5.73
N ILE A 194 11.21 -14.79 -6.39
CA ILE A 194 10.62 -15.48 -7.54
C ILE A 194 10.85 -14.67 -8.83
N ASP A 195 10.35 -13.44 -8.88
CA ASP A 195 10.35 -12.55 -10.05
C ASP A 195 11.33 -11.37 -9.91
N GLY A 196 11.94 -11.19 -8.73
CA GLY A 196 12.76 -10.01 -8.44
C GLY A 196 11.86 -8.78 -8.28
N TRP A 197 12.16 -7.68 -8.97
CA TRP A 197 11.31 -6.49 -8.89
C TRP A 197 9.94 -6.75 -9.52
N ASN A 198 8.87 -6.45 -8.79
CA ASN A 198 7.53 -6.40 -9.36
C ASN A 198 7.45 -5.28 -10.41
N ASN A 199 7.31 -5.68 -11.68
CA ASN A 199 7.22 -4.78 -12.82
C ASN A 199 5.83 -4.71 -13.45
N ASN A 200 4.84 -5.36 -12.85
CA ASN A 200 3.48 -5.34 -13.38
C ASN A 200 2.88 -3.95 -13.17
N PRO A 201 2.48 -3.24 -14.24
CA PRO A 201 1.90 -1.91 -14.08
C PRO A 201 0.56 -1.98 -13.38
N TYR A 202 0.27 -0.99 -12.54
CA TYR A 202 -1.06 -0.80 -11.99
C TYR A 202 -1.97 -0.17 -13.05
N LEU A 203 -3.04 -0.88 -13.40
CA LEU A 203 -3.98 -0.46 -14.44
C LEU A 203 -5.38 -0.15 -13.86
N GLY A 204 -5.51 -0.16 -12.52
CA GLY A 204 -6.68 0.28 -11.77
C GLY A 204 -7.37 -0.82 -10.97
N THR A 205 -7.53 -2.02 -11.53
CA THR A 205 -8.35 -3.07 -10.90
C THR A 205 -7.56 -4.06 -10.05
N GLN A 206 -6.23 -4.07 -10.17
CA GLN A 206 -5.36 -4.98 -9.43
C GLN A 206 -5.40 -4.70 -7.92
N GLU A 207 -5.10 -5.72 -7.12
CA GLU A 207 -4.98 -5.65 -5.65
C GLU A 207 -3.52 -5.66 -5.19
N PHE A 208 -3.33 -5.34 -3.90
CA PHE A 208 -2.05 -5.06 -3.25
C PHE A 208 -0.99 -6.15 -3.42
N TYR A 209 0.26 -5.73 -3.71
CA TYR A 209 1.47 -6.53 -3.51
C TYR A 209 2.60 -5.61 -3.03
N ASN A 210 2.71 -5.47 -1.71
CA ASN A 210 3.62 -4.56 -1.02
C ASN A 210 4.36 -5.28 0.13
N ASP A 211 5.58 -4.86 0.44
CA ASP A 211 6.30 -5.30 1.63
C ASP A 211 5.66 -4.73 2.92
N PHE A 212 5.87 -5.41 4.04
CA PHE A 212 5.53 -4.87 5.36
C PHE A 212 6.53 -3.80 5.77
N CYS A 213 6.03 -2.60 6.03
CA CYS A 213 6.82 -1.39 6.26
C CYS A 213 6.34 -0.64 7.50
N ASN A 214 7.12 0.35 7.94
CA ASN A 214 6.74 1.28 9.00
C ASN A 214 6.47 2.66 8.39
N PHE A 215 5.46 3.36 8.92
CA PHE A 215 5.00 4.63 8.40
C PHE A 215 4.82 5.64 9.53
N LYS A 216 5.45 6.80 9.38
CA LYS A 216 5.09 8.04 10.06
C LYS A 216 4.38 8.93 9.05
N LEU A 217 3.13 9.29 9.32
CA LEU A 217 2.29 10.04 8.41
C LEU A 217 1.82 11.33 9.07
N ALA A 218 2.18 12.47 8.50
CA ALA A 218 1.63 13.77 8.84
C ALA A 218 0.68 14.24 7.73
N VAL A 219 -0.58 14.51 8.08
CA VAL A 219 -1.61 15.01 7.15
C VAL A 219 -2.04 16.40 7.58
N LYS A 220 -1.75 17.39 6.74
CA LYS A 220 -2.06 18.79 6.96
C LYS A 220 -3.27 19.22 6.12
N VAL A 221 -4.29 19.74 6.78
CA VAL A 221 -5.59 20.13 6.20
C VAL A 221 -6.08 21.47 6.77
N PRO A 222 -7.05 22.16 6.12
CA PRO A 222 -7.70 23.33 6.71
C PRO A 222 -8.28 23.06 8.09
N ALA A 223 -8.41 24.12 8.88
CA ALA A 223 -8.82 24.05 10.29
C ALA A 223 -10.07 23.20 10.55
N ASP A 224 -11.08 23.33 9.70
CA ASP A 224 -12.41 22.72 9.83
C ASP A 224 -12.47 21.25 9.41
N PHE A 225 -11.37 20.67 8.91
CA PHE A 225 -11.32 19.27 8.48
C PHE A 225 -10.85 18.34 9.61
N LEU A 226 -11.54 17.21 9.71
CA LEU A 226 -11.10 16.03 10.44
C LEU A 226 -10.33 15.09 9.53
N VAL A 227 -9.44 14.29 10.13
CA VAL A 227 -8.62 13.29 9.42
C VAL A 227 -8.77 11.93 10.08
N TRP A 228 -9.03 10.92 9.26
CA TRP A 228 -8.88 9.51 9.61
C TRP A 228 -7.72 8.96 8.80
N ALA A 229 -6.84 8.18 9.42
CA ALA A 229 -5.74 7.57 8.68
C ALA A 229 -5.38 6.20 9.27
N THR A 230 -4.61 5.46 8.49
CA THR A 230 -3.93 4.26 8.98
C THR A 230 -2.96 4.62 10.10
N GLY A 231 -3.02 3.86 11.20
CA GLY A 231 -2.15 4.05 12.36
C GLY A 231 -2.80 4.79 13.53
N ASP A 232 -2.02 4.91 14.60
CA ASP A 232 -2.44 5.54 15.85
C ASP A 232 -2.23 7.06 15.77
N LEU A 233 -3.21 7.85 16.21
CA LEU A 233 -3.12 9.31 16.22
C LEU A 233 -2.27 9.76 17.41
N LEU A 234 -1.12 10.37 17.15
CA LEU A 234 -0.11 10.67 18.18
C LEU A 234 -0.28 12.05 18.83
N ASN A 235 -0.88 13.01 18.13
CA ASN A 235 -0.96 14.41 18.58
C ASN A 235 -2.40 14.92 18.72
N CYS A 236 -3.29 14.05 19.20
CA CYS A 236 -4.72 14.34 19.38
C CYS A 236 -4.98 15.64 20.17
N ASP A 237 -4.22 15.87 21.25
CA ASP A 237 -4.37 17.07 22.11
C ASP A 237 -3.90 18.38 21.43
N GLU A 238 -3.18 18.30 20.30
CA GLU A 238 -2.76 19.46 19.50
C GLU A 238 -3.78 19.82 18.41
N VAL A 239 -4.55 18.85 17.91
CA VAL A 239 -5.40 19.00 16.72
C VAL A 239 -6.89 18.99 17.02
N LEU A 240 -7.32 18.40 18.14
CA LEU A 240 -8.70 18.37 18.61
C LEU A 240 -8.87 19.21 19.87
N THR A 241 -10.05 19.80 20.07
CA THR A 241 -10.36 20.42 21.37
C THR A 241 -10.55 19.33 22.43
N PRO A 242 -10.26 19.62 23.73
CA PRO A 242 -10.07 18.59 24.75
C PRO A 242 -11.17 17.53 24.84
N GLY A 243 -12.44 17.95 24.76
CA GLY A 243 -13.58 17.03 24.87
C GLY A 243 -13.65 15.98 23.75
N TYR A 244 -13.22 16.29 22.53
CA TYR A 244 -13.22 15.32 21.42
C TYR A 244 -12.05 14.35 21.52
N CYS A 245 -10.90 14.83 22.00
CA CYS A 245 -9.75 13.97 22.23
C CYS A 245 -10.02 12.96 23.35
N GLU A 246 -10.69 13.38 24.43
CA GLU A 246 -11.14 12.47 25.50
C GLU A 246 -12.10 11.40 24.98
N ARG A 247 -13.11 11.78 24.18
CA ARG A 247 -14.04 10.82 23.54
C ARG A 247 -13.29 9.80 22.70
N LEU A 248 -12.26 10.22 21.95
CA LEU A 248 -11.46 9.33 21.11
C LEU A 248 -10.64 8.34 21.94
N LYS A 249 -9.93 8.82 22.97
CA LYS A 249 -9.16 7.99 23.91
C LYS A 249 -10.05 6.96 24.61
N MET A 250 -11.30 7.29 24.92
CA MET A 250 -12.26 6.33 25.49
C MET A 250 -12.68 5.27 24.48
N ALA A 251 -12.89 5.63 23.21
CA ALA A 251 -13.27 4.69 22.16
C ALA A 251 -12.20 3.64 21.87
N GLU A 252 -10.92 3.98 22.07
CA GLU A 252 -9.78 3.07 21.90
C GLU A 252 -9.71 1.94 22.94
N GLN A 253 -10.52 2.03 24.00
CA GLN A 253 -10.52 1.08 25.11
C GLN A 253 -11.73 0.14 25.10
N ASN A 254 -12.67 0.30 24.16
CA ASN A 254 -13.94 -0.42 24.15
C ASN A 254 -14.33 -0.92 22.75
N ASP A 255 -15.00 -2.07 22.69
CA ASP A 255 -15.59 -2.64 21.47
C ASP A 255 -16.89 -1.92 21.07
N ALA A 256 -17.53 -1.21 21.99
CA ALA A 256 -18.75 -0.45 21.73
C ALA A 256 -18.50 0.77 20.83
N LEU A 257 -19.49 1.06 19.99
CA LEU A 257 -19.47 2.24 19.12
C LEU A 257 -19.62 3.52 19.95
N ALA A 258 -18.60 4.36 19.95
CA ALA A 258 -18.59 5.68 20.56
C ALA A 258 -18.82 6.77 19.51
N THR A 259 -19.67 7.75 19.82
CA THR A 259 -19.82 8.96 19.00
C THR A 259 -18.77 9.97 19.43
N ILE A 260 -17.86 10.33 18.52
CA ILE A 260 -16.82 11.34 18.76
C ILE A 260 -17.33 12.71 18.36
N VAL A 261 -17.89 12.82 17.15
CA VAL A 261 -18.46 14.06 16.58
C VAL A 261 -19.85 13.74 16.05
N ASP A 262 -20.86 14.51 16.44
CA ASP A 262 -22.22 14.43 15.91
C ASP A 262 -22.67 15.69 15.15
N THR A 263 -23.95 15.76 14.78
CA THR A 263 -24.49 16.91 14.03
C THR A 263 -24.61 18.19 14.84
N VAL A 264 -24.66 18.12 16.17
CA VAL A 264 -24.65 19.29 17.06
C VAL A 264 -23.22 19.84 17.14
N ASP A 265 -22.24 18.95 17.29
CA ASP A 265 -20.82 19.29 17.29
C ASP A 265 -20.38 19.96 15.98
N LEU A 266 -20.79 19.41 14.84
CA LEU A 266 -20.51 19.97 13.50
C LEU A 266 -21.09 21.39 13.35
N LYS A 267 -22.31 21.63 13.87
CA LYS A 267 -22.91 22.98 13.85
C LYS A 267 -22.21 23.96 14.77
N ALA A 268 -21.64 23.48 15.88
CA ALA A 268 -20.88 24.31 16.81
C ALA A 268 -19.51 24.72 16.26
N GLY A 269 -18.92 23.92 15.35
CA GLY A 269 -17.68 24.27 14.65
C GLY A 269 -16.46 24.40 15.56
N ASN A 270 -16.47 23.75 16.74
CA ASN A 270 -15.42 23.84 17.76
C ASN A 270 -14.67 22.51 17.97
N ILE A 271 -14.62 21.67 16.94
CA ILE A 271 -14.09 20.31 17.02
C ILE A 271 -12.57 20.29 17.06
N THR A 272 -11.94 21.04 16.16
CA THR A 272 -10.50 21.08 15.94
C THR A 272 -9.86 22.30 16.60
N ALA A 273 -8.53 22.28 16.73
CA ALA A 273 -7.76 23.42 17.20
C ALA A 273 -7.91 24.62 16.24
N LYS A 274 -7.94 25.83 16.81
CA LYS A 274 -8.16 27.11 16.10
C LYS A 274 -6.90 27.64 15.40
N ASN A 275 -6.27 26.81 14.59
CA ASN A 275 -5.18 27.19 13.68
C ASN A 275 -5.75 27.39 12.28
N ASP A 276 -5.03 28.06 11.36
CA ASP A 276 -5.46 28.14 9.94
C ASP A 276 -5.49 26.76 9.27
N LYS A 277 -4.52 25.91 9.63
CA LYS A 277 -4.41 24.50 9.20
C LYS A 277 -3.96 23.65 10.39
N ASN A 278 -4.45 22.42 10.46
CA ASN A 278 -4.05 21.43 11.47
C ASN A 278 -3.28 20.30 10.81
N THR A 279 -2.27 19.77 11.51
CA THR A 279 -1.44 18.65 11.04
C THR A 279 -1.64 17.45 11.97
N PHE A 280 -2.38 16.46 11.50
CA PHE A 280 -2.62 15.21 12.21
C PHE A 280 -1.45 14.25 11.98
N ARG A 281 -0.89 13.67 13.04
CA ARG A 281 0.28 12.79 12.99
C ARG A 281 -0.11 11.38 13.39
N PHE A 282 0.16 10.43 12.51
CA PHE A 282 -0.13 9.02 12.68
C PHE A 282 1.13 8.18 12.59
N GLU A 283 1.15 7.06 13.31
CA GLU A 283 2.20 6.05 13.18
C GLU A 283 1.60 4.66 13.02
N ALA A 284 2.12 3.90 12.06
CA ALA A 284 1.76 2.52 11.81
C ALA A 284 3.02 1.68 11.62
N GLN A 285 3.10 0.56 12.32
CA GLN A 285 4.25 -0.35 12.25
C GLN A 285 3.84 -1.67 11.63
N HIS A 286 4.73 -2.22 10.80
CA HIS A 286 4.54 -3.53 10.16
C HIS A 286 3.19 -3.65 9.41
N VAL A 287 2.91 -2.69 8.53
CA VAL A 287 1.72 -2.67 7.66
C VAL A 287 2.13 -2.59 6.19
N THR A 288 1.25 -2.99 5.29
CA THR A 288 1.54 -3.02 3.85
C THR A 288 1.27 -1.70 3.14
N ASP A 289 0.40 -0.84 3.70
CA ASP A 289 0.05 0.45 3.12
C ASP A 289 -0.51 1.43 4.15
N VAL A 290 -0.60 2.71 3.76
CA VAL A 290 -1.29 3.76 4.50
C VAL A 290 -2.21 4.55 3.57
N ALA A 291 -3.39 4.89 4.08
CA ALA A 291 -4.35 5.77 3.44
C ALA A 291 -4.92 6.75 4.47
N PHE A 292 -5.52 7.84 4.00
CA PHE A 292 -6.26 8.75 4.85
C PHE A 292 -7.57 9.20 4.22
N ALA A 293 -8.52 9.59 5.04
CA ALA A 293 -9.75 10.27 4.66
C ALA A 293 -9.81 11.62 5.36
N VAL A 294 -10.46 12.59 4.72
CA VAL A 294 -10.70 13.91 5.31
C VAL A 294 -12.15 14.31 5.11
N SER A 295 -12.73 15.03 6.07
CA SER A 295 -14.04 15.65 5.90
C SER A 295 -14.23 16.83 6.86
N ASN A 296 -14.97 17.86 6.43
CA ASN A 296 -15.41 18.94 7.30
C ASN A 296 -16.88 18.84 7.76
N HIS A 297 -17.59 17.77 7.39
CA HIS A 297 -19.03 17.62 7.66
C HIS A 297 -19.47 16.20 8.01
N TYR A 298 -18.56 15.23 8.08
CA TYR A 298 -18.90 13.88 8.48
C TYR A 298 -18.96 13.73 10.00
N ILE A 299 -19.97 12.98 10.43
CA ILE A 299 -20.07 12.46 11.81
C ILE A 299 -18.93 11.48 12.01
N TRP A 300 -18.26 11.57 13.17
CA TRP A 300 -17.22 10.63 13.55
C TRP A 300 -17.76 9.66 14.60
N LYS A 301 -17.84 8.38 14.23
CA LYS A 301 -17.97 7.28 15.19
C LYS A 301 -16.71 6.43 15.22
N SER A 302 -16.34 5.97 16.40
CA SER A 302 -15.13 5.20 16.65
C SER A 302 -15.43 4.00 17.52
N SER A 303 -14.70 2.92 17.31
CA SER A 303 -14.66 1.73 18.16
C SER A 303 -13.25 1.15 18.04
N SER A 304 -12.89 0.22 18.92
CA SER A 304 -11.66 -0.54 18.79
C SER A 304 -11.94 -2.03 18.93
N VAL A 305 -11.06 -2.87 18.40
CA VAL A 305 -11.14 -4.33 18.57
C VAL A 305 -9.81 -4.87 19.05
N LYS A 306 -9.84 -5.83 19.98
CA LYS A 306 -8.65 -6.55 20.42
C LYS A 306 -8.20 -7.52 19.33
N VAL A 307 -7.05 -7.25 18.73
CA VAL A 307 -6.50 -8.03 17.60
C VAL A 307 -5.40 -9.00 18.02
N ASP A 308 -4.85 -8.81 19.21
CA ASP A 308 -3.92 -9.75 19.82
C ASP A 308 -4.30 -10.00 21.28
N PRO A 309 -4.90 -11.17 21.57
CA PRO A 309 -5.27 -11.54 22.92
C PRO A 309 -4.08 -11.58 23.90
N ALA A 310 -2.89 -11.95 23.42
CA ALA A 310 -1.70 -12.17 24.24
C ALA A 310 -1.03 -10.85 24.66
N SER A 311 -0.84 -9.92 23.72
CA SER A 311 -0.25 -8.60 24.04
C SER A 311 -1.27 -7.59 24.58
N GLY A 312 -2.57 -7.85 24.40
CA GLY A 312 -3.59 -6.87 24.72
C GLY A 312 -3.86 -5.86 23.60
N ARG A 313 -3.10 -5.91 22.50
CA ARG A 313 -3.14 -4.91 21.44
C ARG A 313 -4.53 -4.77 20.82
N ARG A 314 -4.97 -3.52 20.72
CA ARG A 314 -6.21 -3.11 20.08
C ARG A 314 -5.90 -2.33 18.80
N THR A 315 -6.84 -2.34 17.86
CA THR A 315 -6.79 -1.51 16.65
C THR A 315 -8.12 -0.77 16.52
N ARG A 316 -8.08 0.47 16.01
CA ARG A 316 -9.23 1.35 15.78
C ARG A 316 -9.59 1.35 14.30
#